data_AF-A0A7S2R1I1-F1
#
_entry.id   AF-A0A7S2R1I1-F1
#
_cell.length_a   1.000
_cell.length_b   1.000
_cell.length_c   1.000
_cell.angle_alpha   90.00
_cell.angle_beta   90.00
_cell.angle_gamma   90.00
#
_symmetry.space_group_name_H-M   'P 1'
#
loop_
_entity.id
_entity.type
_entity.pdbx_description
1 polymer ?
#
loop_
_entity_poly.entity_id
_entity_poly.type
_entity_poly.pdbx_seq_one_letter_code
_entity_poly.pdbx_strand_id
1 'polypeptide(L)'
;TTFANGPCTDLSEQCLTFCENTCLRTVNFDVERDAAENLTLHVHNIGDNKTIDVYGNIDVNSNMYWNRYYTTYRRFSASLPAGQYSAEFHQEGIPAVFPIFARELWEPEPQCLGHVAIEDVSLSFSVPNCDNFIKNGDMEDGHKYWHHVKGDIQFLPGKGIAGSNAIGSINRKSYNDAIGQYINIPCVKNNVGKYLEFKAWIKLVDSNGKVMSCDPNNLSDKYKSCPVVYLKSERHKDSSKMTYKASYQSGKAKFIQPLESGDFNLLHGVFRISETLGNAESIFLYITRFNKNYEIILDNVSLTLFDTSCDDLVSNGDLKLGNSLYWETNGLPSIEIVPGYDGNGDSAIKVSKRTRSWNGPSQNIKVGCFEEGKRYLVKAKLKLEKDDK
;
A
#
# COMPACT_ATOMS: atom_id res chain seq x y z
N THR A 1 -19.10 29.91 -11.64
CA THR A 1 -19.93 31.13 -11.51
C THR A 1 -20.64 31.22 -10.17
N THR A 2 -21.09 30.12 -9.57
CA THR A 2 -21.88 30.11 -8.31
C THR A 2 -21.27 30.90 -7.15
N PHE A 3 -19.94 30.83 -6.98
CA PHE A 3 -19.23 31.56 -5.92
C PHE A 3 -18.69 32.93 -6.35
N ALA A 4 -18.88 33.35 -7.60
CA ALA A 4 -18.34 34.64 -8.06
C ALA A 4 -19.04 35.82 -7.38
N ASN A 5 -18.27 36.88 -7.10
CA ASN A 5 -18.77 38.07 -6.41
C ASN A 5 -19.31 39.14 -7.38
N GLY A 6 -18.99 39.03 -8.68
CA GLY A 6 -19.35 40.01 -9.71
C GLY A 6 -20.10 39.41 -10.90
N PRO A 7 -20.49 40.24 -11.87
CA PRO A 7 -21.14 39.78 -13.10
C PRO A 7 -20.18 38.86 -13.86
N CYS A 8 -20.75 37.78 -14.40
CA CYS A 8 -20.03 36.81 -15.19
C CYS A 8 -20.44 36.88 -16.66
N THR A 9 -19.46 36.90 -17.54
CA THR A 9 -19.60 36.83 -18.99
C THR A 9 -19.21 35.43 -19.46
N ASP A 10 -20.16 34.72 -20.05
CA ASP A 10 -19.92 33.41 -20.63
C ASP A 10 -19.21 33.58 -21.99
N LEU A 11 -18.07 32.92 -22.14
CA LEU A 11 -17.25 32.88 -23.35
C LEU A 11 -17.38 31.47 -23.94
N SER A 12 -18.61 31.15 -24.36
CA SER A 12 -19.01 29.80 -24.77
C SER A 12 -18.14 29.19 -25.88
N GLU A 13 -17.62 30.02 -26.79
CA GLU A 13 -16.70 29.59 -27.86
C GLU A 13 -15.37 29.01 -27.33
N GLN A 14 -15.01 29.35 -26.09
CA GLN A 14 -13.77 28.95 -25.44
C GLN A 14 -14.01 27.98 -24.27
N CYS A 15 -15.27 27.62 -24.00
CA CYS A 15 -15.67 26.87 -22.80
C CYS A 15 -15.19 27.53 -21.49
N LEU A 16 -15.17 28.86 -21.43
CA LEU A 16 -14.72 29.64 -20.29
C LEU A 16 -15.82 30.59 -19.84
N THR A 17 -15.85 30.91 -18.54
CA THR A 17 -16.67 31.99 -18.02
C THR A 17 -15.79 32.95 -17.24
N PHE A 18 -15.81 34.22 -17.60
CA PHE A 18 -15.06 35.27 -16.92
C PHE A 18 -15.97 36.00 -15.94
N CYS A 19 -15.58 36.12 -14.68
CA CYS A 19 -16.34 36.87 -13.67
C CYS A 19 -15.54 38.08 -13.21
N GLU A 20 -16.09 39.27 -13.41
CA GLU A 20 -15.45 40.51 -12.96
C GLU A 20 -15.28 40.50 -11.44
N ASN A 21 -14.22 41.16 -10.97
CA ASN A 21 -13.89 41.31 -9.53
C ASN A 21 -13.82 39.98 -8.75
N THR A 22 -13.55 38.87 -9.43
CA THR A 22 -13.44 37.55 -8.81
C THR A 22 -12.06 36.96 -9.10
N CYS A 23 -11.21 36.92 -8.08
CA CYS A 23 -9.94 36.21 -8.14
C CYS A 23 -10.17 34.76 -7.69
N LEU A 24 -9.82 33.79 -8.52
CA LEU A 24 -9.99 32.37 -8.21
C LEU A 24 -8.64 31.71 -8.03
N ARG A 25 -8.57 30.75 -7.10
CA ARG A 25 -7.48 29.79 -7.02
C ARG A 25 -8.06 28.38 -7.06
N THR A 26 -7.43 27.50 -7.83
CA THR A 26 -7.91 26.13 -7.99
C THR A 26 -7.25 25.20 -6.99
N VAL A 27 -8.09 24.40 -6.34
CA VAL A 27 -7.69 23.20 -5.60
C VAL A 27 -8.18 21.97 -6.35
N ASN A 28 -7.32 20.97 -6.45
CA ASN A 28 -7.57 19.70 -7.12
C ASN A 28 -7.52 18.58 -6.09
N PHE A 29 -8.49 17.67 -6.12
CA PHE A 29 -8.46 16.45 -5.33
C PHE A 29 -8.28 15.24 -6.25
N ASP A 30 -7.09 14.65 -6.23
CA ASP A 30 -6.76 13.44 -6.96
C ASP A 30 -7.13 12.22 -6.11
N VAL A 31 -7.96 11.35 -6.66
CA VAL A 31 -8.40 10.11 -6.03
C VAL A 31 -8.08 8.91 -6.93
N GLU A 32 -8.26 7.70 -6.40
CA GLU A 32 -8.11 6.47 -7.18
C GLU A 32 -9.10 6.46 -8.35
N ARG A 33 -8.62 6.16 -9.56
CA ARG A 33 -9.37 6.37 -10.81
C ARG A 33 -10.70 5.62 -10.87
N ASP A 34 -10.70 4.32 -10.56
CA ASP A 34 -11.84 3.44 -10.85
C ASP A 34 -12.84 3.42 -9.70
N ALA A 35 -12.34 3.40 -8.46
CA ALA A 35 -13.23 3.50 -7.30
C ALA A 35 -13.99 4.83 -7.22
N ALA A 36 -13.58 5.84 -7.99
CA ALA A 36 -14.17 7.17 -7.98
C ALA A 36 -15.10 7.48 -9.15
N GLU A 37 -15.43 6.52 -10.01
CA GLU A 37 -16.26 6.77 -11.20
C GLU A 37 -17.62 7.40 -10.87
N ASN A 38 -18.23 6.99 -9.75
CA ASN A 38 -19.53 7.45 -9.30
C ASN A 38 -19.45 8.44 -8.13
N LEU A 39 -18.28 9.07 -7.93
CA LEU A 39 -18.10 10.08 -6.90
C LEU A 39 -18.37 11.48 -7.43
N THR A 40 -19.00 12.30 -6.59
CA THR A 40 -19.16 13.74 -6.78
C THR A 40 -18.54 14.45 -5.58
N LEU A 41 -17.81 15.54 -5.81
CA LEU A 41 -17.26 16.37 -4.74
C LEU A 41 -18.21 17.54 -4.51
N HIS A 42 -18.83 17.59 -3.34
CA HIS A 42 -19.64 18.72 -2.90
C HIS A 42 -18.74 19.72 -2.20
N VAL A 43 -18.72 20.95 -2.69
CA VAL A 43 -17.97 22.06 -2.08
C VAL A 43 -18.98 23.07 -1.57
N HIS A 44 -18.95 23.31 -0.26
CA HIS A 44 -19.86 24.18 0.46
C HIS A 44 -19.11 25.39 1.02
N ASN A 45 -19.57 26.59 0.67
CA ASN A 45 -19.07 27.82 1.25
C ASN A 45 -19.79 28.09 2.58
N ILE A 46 -19.02 28.15 3.66
CA ILE A 46 -19.53 28.27 5.03
C ILE A 46 -20.15 29.65 5.26
N GLY A 47 -19.65 30.69 4.58
CA GLY A 47 -20.08 32.07 4.79
C GLY A 47 -21.43 32.42 4.18
N ASP A 48 -21.71 31.93 2.96
CA ASP A 48 -22.94 32.25 2.22
C ASP A 48 -23.87 31.04 2.00
N ASN A 49 -23.49 29.88 2.53
CA ASN A 49 -24.23 28.62 2.48
C ASN A 49 -24.52 28.11 1.05
N LYS A 50 -23.76 28.57 0.05
CA LYS A 50 -23.85 28.04 -1.31
C LYS A 50 -23.06 26.75 -1.44
N THR A 51 -23.53 25.87 -2.32
CA THR A 51 -22.88 24.60 -2.64
C THR A 51 -22.70 24.48 -4.15
N ILE A 52 -21.61 23.82 -4.56
CA ILE A 52 -21.43 23.34 -5.93
C ILE A 52 -21.09 21.85 -5.92
N ASP A 53 -21.50 21.18 -6.99
CA ASP A 53 -21.13 19.81 -7.26
C ASP A 53 -20.03 19.80 -8.31
N VAL A 54 -18.91 19.17 -7.98
CA VAL A 54 -17.73 19.05 -8.83
C VAL A 54 -17.62 17.61 -9.28
N TYR A 55 -17.57 17.40 -10.59
CA TYR A 55 -17.47 16.08 -11.21
C TYR A 55 -16.02 15.76 -11.55
N GLY A 56 -15.62 14.51 -11.33
CA GLY A 56 -14.24 14.09 -11.50
C GLY A 56 -13.90 13.75 -12.95
N ASN A 57 -12.79 14.29 -13.45
CA ASN A 57 -12.25 13.98 -14.77
C ASN A 57 -11.04 13.05 -14.66
N ILE A 58 -10.86 12.13 -15.61
CA ILE A 58 -9.67 11.28 -15.64
C ILE A 58 -8.52 12.07 -16.27
N ASP A 59 -7.44 12.25 -15.52
CA ASP A 59 -6.20 12.82 -16.05
C ASP A 59 -5.49 11.75 -16.90
N VAL A 60 -5.89 11.65 -18.17
CA VAL A 60 -5.24 10.78 -19.15
C VAL A 60 -3.97 11.47 -19.65
N ASN A 61 -2.83 11.16 -19.04
CA ASN A 61 -1.56 11.51 -19.64
C ASN A 61 -1.46 10.77 -21.00
N SER A 62 -1.50 11.53 -22.10
CA SER A 62 -1.50 11.01 -23.47
C SER A 62 -0.21 10.29 -23.87
N ASN A 63 0.82 10.33 -23.03
CA ASN A 63 2.07 9.63 -23.29
C ASN A 63 1.95 8.12 -22.97
N MET A 64 1.46 7.38 -23.96
CA MET A 64 1.15 5.94 -23.94
C MET A 64 2.30 5.05 -23.45
N TYR A 65 3.56 5.52 -23.51
CA TYR A 65 4.74 4.78 -23.02
C TYR A 65 4.81 4.66 -21.50
N TRP A 66 4.08 5.50 -20.77
CA TRP A 66 4.03 5.54 -19.31
C TRP A 66 2.61 5.38 -18.78
N ASN A 67 1.74 4.67 -19.50
CA ASN A 67 0.39 4.34 -19.06
C ASN A 67 0.44 3.33 -17.89
N ARG A 68 0.99 3.80 -16.78
CA ARG A 68 1.01 3.14 -15.48
C ARG A 68 -0.38 3.39 -14.94
N TYR A 69 -1.24 2.40 -15.08
CA TYR A 69 -2.62 2.49 -14.60
C TYR A 69 -2.70 3.02 -13.17
N TYR A 70 -1.78 2.57 -12.30
CA TYR A 70 -1.67 3.03 -10.92
C TYR A 70 -1.29 4.52 -10.75
N THR A 71 -0.81 5.23 -11.76
CA THR A 71 -0.55 6.68 -11.69
C THR A 71 -1.59 7.52 -12.41
N THR A 72 -2.66 6.91 -12.92
CA THR A 72 -3.81 7.64 -13.44
C THR A 72 -4.78 7.90 -12.31
N TYR A 73 -5.21 9.16 -12.18
CA TYR A 73 -6.09 9.61 -11.10
C TYR A 73 -7.37 10.15 -11.70
N ARG A 74 -8.45 10.08 -10.92
CA ARG A 74 -9.61 10.94 -11.16
C ARG A 74 -9.41 12.22 -10.37
N ARG A 75 -9.52 13.36 -11.04
CA ARG A 75 -9.29 14.69 -10.49
C ARG A 75 -10.58 15.46 -10.39
N PHE A 76 -10.85 15.99 -9.21
CA PHE A 76 -11.95 16.91 -8.91
C PHE A 76 -11.36 18.31 -8.72
N SER A 77 -11.74 19.26 -9.57
CA SER A 77 -11.13 20.60 -9.59
C SER A 77 -12.16 21.66 -9.21
N ALA A 78 -11.87 22.41 -8.15
CA ALA A 78 -12.70 23.53 -7.69
C ALA A 78 -11.90 24.83 -7.72
N SER A 79 -12.32 25.78 -8.55
CA SER A 79 -11.76 27.13 -8.59
C SER A 79 -12.58 28.05 -7.69
N LEU A 80 -12.00 28.46 -6.56
CA LEU A 80 -12.70 29.11 -5.46
C LEU A 80 -12.17 30.53 -5.23
N PRO A 81 -13.05 31.52 -5.00
CA PRO A 81 -12.65 32.84 -4.50
C PRO A 81 -12.40 32.80 -2.99
N ALA A 82 -11.94 33.92 -2.42
CA ALA A 82 -11.79 34.07 -0.97
C ALA A 82 -13.07 33.70 -0.22
N GLY A 83 -12.92 32.96 0.87
CA GLY A 83 -14.02 32.40 1.65
C GLY A 83 -13.54 31.17 2.41
N GLN A 84 -14.39 30.61 3.26
CA GLN A 84 -14.11 29.36 3.97
C GLN A 84 -14.99 28.25 3.40
N TYR A 85 -14.38 27.11 3.09
CA TYR A 85 -15.02 26.02 2.39
C TYR A 85 -14.87 24.70 3.13
N SER A 86 -15.95 23.94 3.12
CA SER A 86 -15.92 22.51 3.41
C SER A 86 -16.12 21.73 2.12
N ALA A 87 -15.40 20.62 1.99
CA ALA A 87 -15.47 19.74 0.84
C ALA A 87 -15.76 18.32 1.32
N GLU A 88 -16.64 17.62 0.63
CA GLU A 88 -16.98 16.22 0.94
C GLU A 88 -17.33 15.44 -0.33
N PHE A 89 -16.95 14.17 -0.35
CA PHE A 89 -17.27 13.29 -1.46
C PHE A 89 -18.59 12.57 -1.19
N HIS A 90 -19.44 12.48 -2.22
CA HIS A 90 -20.71 11.76 -2.18
C HIS A 90 -20.70 10.67 -3.24
N GLN A 91 -21.41 9.58 -2.95
CA GLN A 91 -21.74 8.54 -3.90
C GLN A 91 -23.27 8.44 -4.00
N GLU A 92 -23.82 8.05 -5.14
CA GLU A 92 -25.26 7.91 -5.32
C GLU A 92 -25.91 7.10 -4.17
N GLY A 93 -26.82 7.76 -3.43
CA GLY A 93 -27.52 7.17 -2.28
C GLY A 93 -26.72 7.09 -0.98
N ILE A 94 -25.44 7.48 -0.96
CA ILE A 94 -24.57 7.45 0.23
C ILE A 94 -23.92 8.84 0.43
N PRO A 95 -24.42 9.64 1.40
CA PRO A 95 -23.80 10.91 1.72
C PRO A 95 -22.44 10.68 2.40
N ALA A 96 -21.48 11.58 2.13
CA ALA A 96 -20.18 11.64 2.80
C ALA A 96 -19.37 10.33 2.80
N VAL A 97 -18.87 9.92 1.62
CA VAL A 97 -17.98 8.76 1.43
C VAL A 97 -16.56 9.24 1.19
N PHE A 98 -15.59 8.83 2.03
CA PHE A 98 -14.19 9.13 1.72
C PHE A 98 -13.59 8.09 0.75
N PRO A 99 -12.95 8.51 -0.36
CA PRO A 99 -12.24 7.59 -1.26
C PRO A 99 -11.05 6.90 -0.55
N ILE A 100 -10.41 5.91 -1.18
CA ILE A 100 -9.24 5.24 -0.57
C ILE A 100 -8.16 6.26 -0.15
N PHE A 101 -7.99 7.28 -0.97
CA PHE A 101 -7.22 8.48 -0.67
C PHE A 101 -7.79 9.66 -1.45
N ALA A 102 -7.48 10.88 -1.01
CA ALA A 102 -7.71 12.11 -1.76
C ALA A 102 -6.50 13.02 -1.57
N ARG A 103 -5.72 13.23 -2.65
CA ARG A 103 -4.52 14.09 -2.61
C ARG A 103 -4.90 15.49 -3.06
N GLU A 104 -4.61 16.48 -2.24
CA GLU A 104 -4.98 17.88 -2.45
C GLU A 104 -3.87 18.67 -3.17
N LEU A 105 -3.99 18.93 -4.47
CA LEU A 105 -3.04 19.78 -5.21
C LEU A 105 -3.56 21.19 -5.41
N TRP A 106 -2.70 22.16 -5.09
CA TRP A 106 -2.99 23.56 -5.33
C TRP A 106 -2.30 24.11 -6.57
N GLU A 107 -3.00 24.95 -7.30
CA GLU A 107 -2.38 25.82 -8.30
C GLU A 107 -1.52 26.91 -7.64
N PRO A 108 -0.56 27.49 -8.39
CA PRO A 108 0.16 28.67 -7.93
C PRO A 108 -0.79 29.75 -7.43
N GLU A 109 -0.34 30.49 -6.42
CA GLU A 109 -1.11 31.62 -5.93
C GLU A 109 -1.28 32.68 -7.05
N PRO A 110 -2.50 33.13 -7.33
CA PRO A 110 -2.73 34.15 -8.35
C PRO A 110 -2.20 35.52 -7.91
N GLN A 111 -1.91 36.40 -8.87
CA GLN A 111 -1.41 37.75 -8.59
C GLN A 111 -2.51 38.76 -8.17
N CYS A 112 -3.78 38.35 -8.21
CA CYS A 112 -4.91 39.18 -7.79
C CYS A 112 -5.23 38.98 -6.30
N LEU A 113 -6.03 39.90 -5.74
CA LEU A 113 -6.53 39.80 -4.38
C LEU A 113 -7.89 39.09 -4.34
N GLY A 114 -8.18 38.42 -3.23
CA GLY A 114 -9.49 37.83 -2.98
C GLY A 114 -9.66 36.40 -3.52
N HIS A 115 -8.58 35.63 -3.60
CA HIS A 115 -8.60 34.17 -3.81
C HIS A 115 -8.64 33.40 -2.49
N VAL A 116 -9.02 32.12 -2.56
CA VAL A 116 -9.01 31.22 -1.40
C VAL A 116 -7.57 30.89 -0.94
N ALA A 117 -7.35 30.80 0.37
CA ALA A 117 -6.10 30.29 0.94
C ALA A 117 -6.14 28.76 1.14
N ILE A 118 -4.99 28.13 1.39
CA ILE A 118 -4.91 26.67 1.55
C ILE A 118 -5.65 26.22 2.81
N GLU A 119 -5.48 26.98 3.89
CA GLU A 119 -6.09 26.78 5.20
C GLU A 119 -7.60 27.00 5.23
N ASP A 120 -8.14 27.66 4.21
CA ASP A 120 -9.57 27.98 4.11
C ASP A 120 -10.40 26.85 3.51
N VAL A 121 -9.77 25.78 3.02
CA VAL A 121 -10.45 24.60 2.47
C VAL A 121 -10.20 23.41 3.37
N SER A 122 -11.28 22.82 3.87
CA SER A 122 -11.23 21.60 4.68
C SER A 122 -11.92 20.45 3.95
N LEU A 123 -11.25 19.30 3.86
CA LEU A 123 -11.82 18.08 3.30
C LEU A 123 -12.31 17.18 4.44
N SER A 124 -13.61 16.94 4.49
CA SER A 124 -14.23 16.03 5.46
C SER A 124 -13.89 14.58 5.10
N PHE A 125 -13.58 13.77 6.11
CA PHE A 125 -13.37 12.34 5.94
C PHE A 125 -14.09 11.53 7.01
N SER A 126 -14.74 10.46 6.58
CA SER A 126 -15.23 9.39 7.44
C SER A 126 -14.17 8.30 7.55
N VAL A 127 -14.01 7.71 8.72
CA VAL A 127 -13.11 6.57 8.91
C VAL A 127 -13.92 5.30 8.59
N PRO A 128 -13.56 4.53 7.56
CA PRO A 128 -14.27 3.29 7.26
C PRO A 128 -13.89 2.19 8.27
N ASN A 129 -14.48 1.00 8.13
CA ASN A 129 -13.96 -0.18 8.80
C ASN A 129 -12.51 -0.45 8.31
N CYS A 130 -11.60 -0.68 9.25
CA CYS A 130 -10.17 -0.87 9.01
C CYS A 130 -9.67 -2.25 9.44
N ASP A 131 -10.53 -3.28 9.43
CA ASP A 131 -10.18 -4.65 9.82
C ASP A 131 -9.19 -5.27 8.82
N ASN A 132 -9.41 -5.02 7.52
CA ASN A 132 -8.49 -5.36 6.44
C ASN A 132 -8.33 -4.18 5.48
N PHE A 133 -7.08 -3.85 5.19
CA PHE A 133 -6.68 -2.73 4.35
C PHE A 133 -6.62 -3.12 2.86
N ILE A 134 -6.73 -4.41 2.54
CA ILE A 134 -6.82 -4.95 1.17
C ILE A 134 -8.28 -5.17 0.81
N LYS A 135 -8.69 -4.68 -0.37
CA LYS A 135 -9.98 -5.01 -0.99
C LYS A 135 -9.81 -6.17 -1.96
N ASN A 136 -10.78 -7.09 -2.04
CA ASN A 136 -10.75 -8.23 -2.97
C ASN A 136 -9.41 -8.99 -2.88
N GLY A 137 -9.05 -9.39 -1.66
CA GLY A 137 -7.80 -10.11 -1.37
C GLY A 137 -7.86 -11.59 -1.76
N ASP A 138 -9.07 -12.14 -1.81
CA ASP A 138 -9.44 -13.50 -2.23
C ASP A 138 -9.69 -13.61 -3.75
N MET A 139 -9.67 -12.49 -4.48
CA MET A 139 -9.79 -12.43 -5.95
C MET A 139 -11.15 -12.89 -6.50
N GLU A 140 -12.18 -12.99 -5.66
CA GLU A 140 -13.51 -13.44 -6.08
C GLU A 140 -14.25 -12.38 -6.92
N ASP A 141 -13.87 -11.10 -6.80
CA ASP A 141 -14.34 -10.00 -7.66
C ASP A 141 -13.40 -9.74 -8.86
N GLY A 142 -12.71 -10.78 -9.33
CA GLY A 142 -11.76 -10.65 -10.43
C GLY A 142 -10.50 -9.90 -10.01
N HIS A 143 -10.01 -9.03 -10.89
CA HIS A 143 -8.85 -8.17 -10.61
C HIS A 143 -9.23 -6.75 -10.16
N LYS A 144 -10.50 -6.52 -9.77
CA LYS A 144 -10.96 -5.21 -9.30
C LYS A 144 -10.09 -4.72 -8.13
N TYR A 145 -9.83 -3.42 -8.09
CA TYR A 145 -8.96 -2.72 -7.14
C TYR A 145 -7.46 -2.97 -7.32
N TRP A 146 -7.04 -4.01 -8.05
CA TRP A 146 -5.63 -4.31 -8.28
C TRP A 146 -5.08 -3.52 -9.47
N HIS A 147 -3.87 -2.99 -9.30
CA HIS A 147 -3.21 -2.20 -10.33
C HIS A 147 -1.83 -2.76 -10.66
N HIS A 148 -1.47 -2.71 -11.93
CA HIS A 148 -0.12 -3.04 -12.38
C HIS A 148 0.76 -1.79 -12.46
N VAL A 149 2.04 -1.99 -12.22
CA VAL A 149 3.12 -1.02 -12.35
C VAL A 149 3.97 -1.50 -13.52
N LYS A 150 3.51 -1.24 -14.75
CA LYS A 150 3.92 -1.93 -15.99
C LYS A 150 3.56 -3.44 -15.99
N GLY A 151 3.59 -4.07 -17.17
CA GLY A 151 3.08 -5.43 -17.36
C GLY A 151 1.56 -5.42 -17.55
N ASP A 152 0.91 -6.50 -17.15
CA ASP A 152 -0.55 -6.66 -17.22
C ASP A 152 -1.08 -7.47 -16.02
N ILE A 153 -2.40 -7.43 -15.79
CA ILE A 153 -3.09 -8.27 -14.81
C ILE A 153 -4.00 -9.24 -15.54
N GLN A 154 -3.87 -10.52 -15.22
CA GLN A 154 -4.76 -11.56 -15.72
C GLN A 154 -5.63 -12.10 -14.59
N PHE A 155 -6.94 -12.19 -14.81
CA PHE A 155 -7.80 -12.96 -13.90
C PHE A 155 -7.69 -14.46 -14.22
N LEU A 156 -7.53 -15.29 -13.18
CA LEU A 156 -7.25 -16.72 -13.31
C LEU A 156 -8.25 -17.55 -12.48
N PRO A 157 -9.42 -17.90 -13.06
CA PRO A 157 -10.42 -18.67 -12.34
C PRO A 157 -9.94 -20.07 -11.96
N GLY A 158 -10.14 -20.46 -10.70
CA GLY A 158 -9.79 -21.80 -10.19
C GLY A 158 -8.29 -22.12 -10.18
N LYS A 159 -7.42 -21.11 -10.27
CA LYS A 159 -5.95 -21.26 -10.25
C LYS A 159 -5.31 -20.81 -8.94
N GLY A 160 -6.11 -20.35 -7.98
CA GLY A 160 -5.69 -20.00 -6.63
C GLY A 160 -5.45 -21.21 -5.73
N ILE A 161 -5.14 -20.93 -4.47
CA ILE A 161 -4.88 -21.94 -3.45
C ILE A 161 -6.16 -22.74 -3.17
N ALA A 162 -6.03 -24.06 -3.15
CA ALA A 162 -7.19 -24.96 -3.03
C ALA A 162 -8.27 -24.76 -4.12
N GLY A 163 -7.91 -24.20 -5.28
CA GLY A 163 -8.82 -24.03 -6.41
C GLY A 163 -9.73 -22.78 -6.33
N SER A 164 -9.41 -21.82 -5.47
CA SER A 164 -10.01 -20.47 -5.50
C SER A 164 -9.65 -19.70 -6.77
N ASN A 165 -10.23 -18.52 -6.91
CA ASN A 165 -9.81 -17.58 -7.93
C ASN A 165 -8.46 -16.93 -7.59
N ALA A 166 -7.75 -16.45 -8.60
CA ALA A 166 -6.47 -15.77 -8.41
C ALA A 166 -6.26 -14.70 -9.48
N ILE A 167 -5.24 -13.88 -9.30
CA ILE A 167 -4.76 -12.95 -10.34
C ILE A 167 -3.30 -13.18 -10.67
N GLY A 168 -2.95 -13.01 -11.94
CA GLY A 168 -1.60 -13.09 -12.46
C GLY A 168 -1.01 -11.71 -12.71
N SER A 169 0.26 -11.49 -12.33
CA SER A 169 1.05 -10.36 -12.84
C SER A 169 1.92 -10.86 -13.99
N ILE A 170 1.47 -10.57 -15.22
CA ILE A 170 2.02 -11.15 -16.45
C ILE A 170 2.72 -10.10 -17.32
N ASN A 171 3.38 -10.54 -18.40
CA ASN A 171 3.99 -9.65 -19.40
C ASN A 171 4.96 -8.61 -18.83
N ARG A 172 5.67 -8.98 -17.75
CA ARG A 172 6.61 -8.11 -17.05
C ARG A 172 7.82 -7.79 -17.93
N LYS A 173 8.28 -6.54 -17.88
CA LYS A 173 9.40 -6.00 -18.67
C LYS A 173 10.63 -5.75 -17.82
N SER A 174 10.47 -5.57 -16.51
CA SER A 174 11.57 -5.29 -15.59
C SER A 174 11.38 -5.94 -14.23
N TYR A 175 12.50 -6.09 -13.52
CA TYR A 175 12.56 -6.51 -12.12
C TYR A 175 11.74 -5.61 -11.18
N ASN A 176 11.60 -4.33 -11.55
CA ASN A 176 10.85 -3.34 -10.77
C ASN A 176 9.37 -3.24 -11.15
N ASP A 177 8.89 -4.07 -12.08
CA ASP A 177 7.46 -4.13 -12.38
C ASP A 177 6.75 -4.75 -11.18
N ALA A 178 5.50 -4.36 -10.96
CA ALA A 178 4.80 -4.72 -9.74
C ALA A 178 3.30 -4.89 -9.96
N ILE A 179 2.67 -5.54 -9.00
CA ILE A 179 1.22 -5.54 -8.80
C ILE A 179 0.94 -5.04 -7.38
N GLY A 180 -0.22 -4.40 -7.18
CA GLY A 180 -0.49 -3.76 -5.91
C GLY A 180 -1.84 -3.09 -5.79
N GLN A 181 -2.05 -2.47 -4.64
CA GLN A 181 -3.27 -1.74 -4.29
C GLN A 181 -2.96 -0.45 -3.53
N TYR A 182 -3.84 0.53 -3.67
CA TYR A 182 -3.85 1.68 -2.76
C TYR A 182 -4.41 1.28 -1.40
N ILE A 183 -3.82 1.84 -0.34
CA ILE A 183 -4.19 1.59 1.05
C ILE A 183 -5.01 2.78 1.57
N ASN A 184 -6.07 2.49 2.33
CA ASN A 184 -6.99 3.50 2.83
C ASN A 184 -6.30 4.48 3.81
N ILE A 185 -6.22 5.76 3.45
CA ILE A 185 -5.50 6.77 4.22
C ILE A 185 -6.14 7.09 5.57
N PRO A 186 -7.47 7.28 5.70
CA PRO A 186 -8.11 7.41 7.01
C PRO A 186 -7.77 6.26 7.96
N CYS A 187 -7.78 5.02 7.47
CA CYS A 187 -7.39 3.87 8.28
C CYS A 187 -5.93 3.94 8.75
N VAL A 188 -5.01 4.38 7.88
CA VAL A 188 -3.61 4.56 8.26
C VAL A 188 -3.44 5.67 9.29
N LYS A 189 -4.07 6.83 9.08
CA LYS A 189 -4.03 8.00 9.98
C LYS A 189 -4.50 7.63 11.40
N ASN A 190 -5.57 6.85 11.50
CA ASN A 190 -6.14 6.45 12.80
C ASN A 190 -5.36 5.34 13.52
N ASN A 191 -4.36 4.76 12.88
CA ASN A 191 -3.58 3.66 13.43
C ASN A 191 -2.08 3.97 13.48
N VAL A 192 -1.68 5.25 13.40
CA VAL A 192 -0.28 5.67 13.58
C VAL A 192 0.29 5.10 14.88
N GLY A 193 1.50 4.56 14.79
CA GLY A 193 2.19 3.88 15.90
C GLY A 193 1.91 2.38 16.00
N LYS A 194 0.80 1.89 15.43
CA LYS A 194 0.48 0.45 15.39
C LYS A 194 1.28 -0.29 14.30
N TYR A 195 1.10 -1.60 14.25
CA TYR A 195 1.73 -2.47 13.26
C TYR A 195 0.66 -3.12 12.36
N LEU A 196 1.00 -3.31 11.09
CA LEU A 196 0.21 -4.05 10.11
C LEU A 196 0.88 -5.38 9.80
N GLU A 197 0.11 -6.44 9.66
CA GLU A 197 0.57 -7.74 9.19
C GLU A 197 0.10 -7.96 7.75
N PHE A 198 1.06 -8.19 6.85
CA PHE A 198 0.81 -8.57 5.47
C PHE A 198 0.95 -10.08 5.31
N LYS A 199 0.00 -10.71 4.63
CA LYS A 199 0.07 -12.10 4.14
C LYS A 199 -0.40 -12.15 2.70
N ALA A 200 0.26 -12.94 1.86
CA ALA A 200 -0.21 -13.28 0.53
C ALA A 200 0.32 -14.65 0.11
N TRP A 201 -0.50 -15.43 -0.58
CA TRP A 201 -0.06 -16.67 -1.20
C TRP A 201 0.38 -16.40 -2.63
N ILE A 202 1.60 -16.80 -2.96
CA ILE A 202 2.18 -16.56 -4.29
C ILE A 202 2.77 -17.84 -4.85
N LYS A 203 2.43 -18.11 -6.10
CA LYS A 203 3.10 -19.12 -6.93
C LYS A 203 3.89 -18.43 -8.03
N LEU A 204 5.16 -18.81 -8.19
CA LEU A 204 6.03 -18.28 -9.24
C LEU A 204 5.99 -19.19 -10.46
N VAL A 205 5.76 -18.62 -11.64
CA VAL A 205 5.78 -19.36 -12.91
C VAL A 205 6.58 -18.59 -13.96
N ASP A 206 7.08 -19.25 -15.00
CA ASP A 206 7.56 -18.59 -16.21
C ASP A 206 6.40 -18.33 -17.19
N SER A 207 6.70 -17.68 -18.31
CA SER A 207 5.71 -17.37 -19.36
C SER A 207 5.05 -18.61 -20.01
N ASN A 208 5.60 -19.81 -19.79
CA ASN A 208 5.01 -21.07 -20.27
C ASN A 208 4.23 -21.79 -19.17
N GLY A 209 4.06 -21.17 -18.00
CA GLY A 209 3.41 -21.77 -16.83
C GLY A 209 4.28 -22.78 -16.08
N LYS A 210 5.58 -22.89 -16.39
CA LYS A 210 6.50 -23.75 -15.65
C LYS A 210 6.78 -23.13 -14.29
N VAL A 211 6.68 -23.92 -13.22
CA VAL A 211 6.94 -23.42 -11.87
C VAL A 211 8.41 -23.04 -11.70
N MET A 212 8.62 -21.89 -11.06
CA MET A 212 9.93 -21.30 -10.79
C MET A 212 10.21 -21.25 -9.30
N SER A 213 11.49 -21.29 -8.94
CA SER A 213 11.97 -21.11 -7.57
C SER A 213 12.73 -19.80 -7.44
N CYS A 214 12.81 -19.30 -6.22
CA CYS A 214 13.62 -18.15 -5.84
C CYS A 214 14.29 -18.39 -4.49
N ASP A 215 15.23 -17.52 -4.12
CA ASP A 215 15.91 -17.52 -2.83
C ASP A 215 15.42 -16.33 -1.99
N PRO A 216 14.69 -16.56 -0.88
CA PRO A 216 14.12 -15.48 -0.06
C PRO A 216 15.17 -14.68 0.70
N ASN A 217 16.39 -15.23 0.82
CA ASN A 217 17.51 -14.53 1.45
C ASN A 217 18.26 -13.64 0.44
N ASN A 218 18.15 -13.92 -0.87
CA ASN A 218 18.89 -13.19 -1.89
C ASN A 218 18.12 -11.99 -2.44
N LEU A 219 18.28 -10.82 -1.81
CA LEU A 219 17.64 -9.57 -2.25
C LEU A 219 18.43 -8.78 -3.31
N SER A 220 19.67 -9.17 -3.57
CA SER A 220 20.60 -8.42 -4.43
C SER A 220 20.63 -8.95 -5.87
N ASP A 221 20.43 -10.25 -6.06
CA ASP A 221 20.41 -10.87 -7.37
C ASP A 221 18.99 -10.79 -7.96
N LYS A 222 18.81 -9.90 -8.93
CA LYS A 222 17.53 -9.71 -9.65
C LYS A 222 17.03 -10.97 -10.37
N TYR A 223 17.87 -11.99 -10.56
CA TYR A 223 17.49 -13.24 -11.23
C TYR A 223 17.04 -14.34 -10.26
N LYS A 224 17.43 -14.24 -8.98
CA LYS A 224 17.15 -15.25 -7.94
C LYS A 224 16.28 -14.75 -6.80
N SER A 225 16.04 -13.44 -6.71
CA SER A 225 15.23 -12.82 -5.66
C SER A 225 13.78 -13.27 -5.72
N CYS A 226 13.24 -13.57 -4.55
CA CYS A 226 11.80 -13.73 -4.35
C CYS A 226 11.09 -12.37 -4.37
N PRO A 227 9.79 -12.33 -4.69
CA PRO A 227 8.99 -11.14 -4.53
C PRO A 227 9.08 -10.58 -3.10
N VAL A 228 9.02 -9.27 -3.00
CA VAL A 228 9.01 -8.55 -1.72
C VAL A 228 7.94 -7.48 -1.75
N VAL A 229 7.49 -7.07 -0.57
CA VAL A 229 6.49 -6.01 -0.42
C VAL A 229 7.11 -4.68 0.03
N TYR A 230 6.63 -3.59 -0.55
CA TYR A 230 6.95 -2.23 -0.13
C TYR A 230 5.69 -1.38 0.01
N LEU A 231 5.71 -0.41 0.91
CA LEU A 231 4.73 0.67 0.95
C LEU A 231 5.37 1.94 0.40
N LYS A 232 4.85 2.45 -0.72
CA LYS A 232 5.23 3.76 -1.23
C LYS A 232 4.21 4.77 -0.70
N SER A 233 4.68 5.74 0.07
CA SER A 233 3.89 6.87 0.50
C SER A 233 4.20 8.10 -0.34
N GLU A 234 3.18 8.89 -0.68
CA GLU A 234 3.35 10.22 -1.25
C GLU A 234 2.85 11.25 -0.25
N ARG A 235 3.60 12.33 -0.07
CA ARG A 235 3.26 13.45 0.82
C ARG A 235 3.61 14.76 0.14
N HIS A 236 3.02 15.87 0.58
CA HIS A 236 3.40 17.18 0.08
C HIS A 236 4.88 17.44 0.28
N LYS A 237 5.52 18.05 -0.74
CA LYS A 237 6.94 18.42 -0.68
C LYS A 237 7.18 19.57 0.30
N ASP A 238 6.23 20.49 0.35
CA ASP A 238 6.25 21.72 1.14
C ASP A 238 4.80 22.20 1.38
N SER A 239 4.64 23.31 2.10
CA SER A 239 3.33 23.86 2.49
C SER A 239 2.54 24.45 1.32
N SER A 240 3.13 24.66 0.14
CA SER A 240 2.38 25.13 -1.04
C SER A 240 1.41 24.08 -1.58
N LYS A 241 1.59 22.80 -1.20
CA LYS A 241 0.83 21.65 -1.69
C LYS A 241 0.77 21.52 -3.21
N MET A 242 1.70 22.15 -3.95
CA MET A 242 1.74 22.08 -5.41
C MET A 242 2.36 20.79 -5.95
N THR A 243 3.20 20.13 -5.15
CA THR A 243 3.93 18.92 -5.56
C THR A 243 4.03 17.89 -4.44
N TYR A 244 4.25 16.64 -4.82
CA TYR A 244 4.47 15.54 -3.91
C TYR A 244 5.91 15.05 -3.93
N LYS A 245 6.34 14.51 -2.79
CA LYS A 245 7.55 13.72 -2.66
C LYS A 245 7.16 12.29 -2.29
N ALA A 246 7.68 11.33 -3.07
CA ALA A 246 7.54 9.92 -2.76
C ALA A 246 8.59 9.49 -1.72
N SER A 247 8.18 8.61 -0.82
CA SER A 247 9.05 7.88 0.11
C SER A 247 8.69 6.41 0.05
N TYR A 248 9.69 5.54 0.24
CA TYR A 248 9.49 4.10 0.24
C TYR A 248 9.80 3.58 1.62
N GLN A 249 8.77 3.05 2.30
CA GLN A 249 8.97 2.32 3.53
C GLN A 249 9.14 0.84 3.19
N SER A 250 10.31 0.30 3.53
CA SER A 250 10.56 -1.14 3.48
C SER A 250 10.17 -1.77 4.82
N GLY A 251 9.03 -2.43 4.88
CA GLY A 251 8.86 -3.61 5.73
C GLY A 251 9.12 -4.81 4.84
N LYS A 252 10.18 -5.58 5.09
CA LYS A 252 10.62 -6.60 4.13
C LYS A 252 9.73 -7.83 4.28
N ALA A 253 8.53 -7.81 3.72
CA ALA A 253 7.80 -9.05 3.56
C ALA A 253 8.59 -9.98 2.64
N LYS A 254 8.78 -11.23 3.05
CA LYS A 254 9.56 -12.26 2.34
C LYS A 254 8.84 -13.59 2.41
N PHE A 255 9.20 -14.52 1.53
CA PHE A 255 8.66 -15.87 1.65
C PHE A 255 9.10 -16.53 2.95
N ILE A 256 8.13 -17.15 3.61
CA ILE A 256 8.33 -17.98 4.78
C ILE A 256 8.94 -19.31 4.36
N GLN A 257 9.89 -19.81 5.14
CA GLN A 257 10.60 -21.06 4.88
C GLN A 257 10.06 -22.19 5.76
N PRO A 258 10.10 -23.45 5.28
CA PRO A 258 10.59 -23.90 3.98
C PRO A 258 9.68 -23.48 2.82
N LEU A 259 10.25 -23.34 1.62
CA LEU A 259 9.46 -23.11 0.41
C LEU A 259 8.89 -24.44 -0.10
N GLU A 260 7.60 -24.45 -0.43
CA GLU A 260 6.96 -25.55 -1.14
C GLU A 260 7.36 -25.51 -2.61
N SER A 261 8.06 -26.56 -3.06
CA SER A 261 8.48 -26.68 -4.45
C SER A 261 7.27 -26.96 -5.32
N GLY A 262 7.10 -26.18 -6.40
CA GLY A 262 6.02 -26.43 -7.35
C GLY A 262 4.69 -25.75 -7.00
N ASP A 263 4.59 -25.08 -5.84
CA ASP A 263 3.30 -24.60 -5.34
C ASP A 263 3.31 -23.18 -4.74
N PHE A 264 2.15 -22.78 -4.22
CA PHE A 264 1.97 -21.51 -3.51
C PHE A 264 2.82 -21.45 -2.25
N ASN A 265 3.46 -20.30 -2.05
CA ASN A 265 4.29 -20.01 -0.90
C ASN A 265 3.78 -18.75 -0.20
N LEU A 266 3.82 -18.73 1.12
CA LEU A 266 3.37 -17.61 1.92
C LEU A 266 4.42 -16.48 1.91
N LEU A 267 4.06 -15.33 1.36
CA LEU A 267 4.75 -14.05 1.52
C LEU A 267 4.21 -13.35 2.76
N HIS A 268 5.06 -13.06 3.75
CA HIS A 268 4.65 -12.45 5.01
C HIS A 268 5.59 -11.36 5.46
N GLY A 269 5.05 -10.33 6.11
CA GLY A 269 5.84 -9.29 6.78
C GLY A 269 5.01 -8.43 7.72
N VAL A 270 5.69 -7.74 8.64
CA VAL A 270 5.07 -6.81 9.59
C VAL A 270 5.60 -5.40 9.35
N PHE A 271 4.70 -4.42 9.27
CA PHE A 271 4.99 -3.03 8.94
C PHE A 271 4.56 -2.12 10.08
N ARG A 272 5.46 -1.26 10.59
CA ARG A 272 5.04 -0.21 11.52
C ARG A 272 4.36 0.93 10.75
N ILE A 273 3.20 1.38 11.20
CA ILE A 273 2.58 2.62 10.73
C ILE A 273 3.35 3.79 11.35
N SER A 274 4.36 4.26 10.62
CA SER A 274 5.19 5.39 11.05
C SER A 274 4.44 6.72 10.89
N GLU A 275 4.93 7.78 11.52
CA GLU A 275 4.45 9.15 11.27
C GLU A 275 4.57 9.54 9.78
N THR A 276 5.55 8.99 9.07
CA THR A 276 5.68 9.23 7.62
C THR A 276 4.52 8.63 6.83
N LEU A 277 4.01 7.45 7.23
CA LEU A 277 2.79 6.89 6.65
C LEU A 277 1.53 7.60 7.13
N GLY A 278 1.48 8.00 8.40
CA GLY A 278 0.38 8.81 8.96
C GLY A 278 0.18 10.14 8.24
N ASN A 279 1.28 10.78 7.82
CA ASN A 279 1.25 12.05 7.10
C ASN A 279 1.26 11.89 5.57
N ALA A 280 0.95 10.69 5.06
CA ALA A 280 0.86 10.46 3.63
C ALA A 280 -0.51 10.88 3.08
N GLU A 281 -0.51 11.38 1.85
CA GLU A 281 -1.71 11.68 1.06
C GLU A 281 -2.14 10.49 0.20
N SER A 282 -1.22 9.58 -0.11
CA SER A 282 -1.53 8.28 -0.71
C SER A 282 -0.49 7.25 -0.28
N ILE A 283 -0.91 6.00 -0.16
CA ILE A 283 -0.02 4.86 0.08
C ILE A 283 -0.38 3.77 -0.92
N PHE A 284 0.62 3.29 -1.65
CA PHE A 284 0.48 2.16 -2.56
C PHE A 284 1.35 1.00 -2.08
N LEU A 285 0.75 -0.18 -1.93
CA LEU A 285 1.42 -1.43 -1.64
C LEU A 285 1.95 -2.05 -2.93
N TYR A 286 3.24 -2.33 -3.00
CA TYR A 286 3.91 -2.98 -4.14
C TYR A 286 4.29 -4.40 -3.80
N ILE A 287 3.92 -5.39 -4.63
CA ILE A 287 4.58 -6.70 -4.70
C ILE A 287 5.49 -6.68 -5.93
N THR A 288 6.81 -6.67 -5.71
CA THR A 288 7.79 -6.40 -6.77
C THR A 288 9.13 -7.08 -6.52
N ARG A 289 10.16 -6.72 -7.30
CA ARG A 289 11.55 -7.14 -7.13
C ARG A 289 11.74 -8.66 -7.21
N PHE A 290 11.18 -9.23 -8.26
CA PHE A 290 11.42 -10.61 -8.68
C PHE A 290 11.77 -10.64 -10.17
N ASN A 291 12.42 -11.73 -10.61
CA ASN A 291 12.94 -11.91 -11.96
C ASN A 291 11.90 -11.50 -13.02
N LYS A 292 12.31 -10.67 -13.99
CA LYS A 292 11.42 -10.16 -15.05
C LYS A 292 10.83 -11.25 -15.95
N ASN A 293 11.49 -12.41 -16.01
CA ASN A 293 11.03 -13.56 -16.80
C ASN A 293 10.04 -14.44 -16.00
N TYR A 294 9.76 -14.08 -14.74
CA TYR A 294 8.78 -14.76 -13.91
C TYR A 294 7.51 -13.93 -13.84
N GLU A 295 6.40 -14.64 -13.77
CA GLU A 295 5.08 -14.16 -13.45
C GLU A 295 4.72 -14.65 -12.05
N ILE A 296 3.82 -13.94 -11.38
CA ILE A 296 3.25 -14.41 -10.11
C ILE A 296 1.77 -14.70 -10.30
N ILE A 297 1.31 -15.80 -9.72
CA ILE A 297 -0.08 -16.04 -9.41
C ILE A 297 -0.27 -15.68 -7.94
N LEU A 298 -1.15 -14.72 -7.68
CA LEU A 298 -1.38 -14.08 -6.39
C LEU A 298 -2.79 -14.41 -5.91
N ASP A 299 -2.89 -14.79 -4.63
CA ASP A 299 -4.14 -15.16 -4.00
C ASP A 299 -4.09 -14.91 -2.47
N ASN A 300 -5.25 -14.85 -1.83
CA ASN A 300 -5.46 -14.74 -0.39
C ASN A 300 -4.55 -13.69 0.27
N VAL A 301 -4.67 -12.44 -0.21
CA VAL A 301 -3.92 -11.29 0.24
C VAL A 301 -4.65 -10.59 1.39
N SER A 302 -3.93 -10.31 2.47
CA SER A 302 -4.45 -9.53 3.60
C SER A 302 -3.42 -8.53 4.10
N LEU A 303 -3.91 -7.40 4.61
CA LEU A 303 -3.13 -6.42 5.35
C LEU A 303 -4.00 -5.99 6.52
N THR A 304 -3.75 -6.54 7.70
CA THR A 304 -4.59 -6.35 8.89
C THR A 304 -3.78 -5.73 10.02
N LEU A 305 -4.42 -5.20 11.06
CA LEU A 305 -3.69 -4.79 12.26
C LEU A 305 -3.02 -6.02 12.89
N PHE A 306 -1.71 -5.92 13.09
CA PHE A 306 -0.94 -6.98 13.74
C PHE A 306 -1.27 -7.00 15.23
N ASP A 307 -1.49 -8.19 15.78
CA ASP A 307 -1.74 -8.37 17.20
C ASP A 307 -0.49 -8.00 18.02
N THR A 308 -0.64 -6.96 18.83
CA THR A 308 0.40 -6.48 19.74
C THR A 308 0.16 -6.93 21.18
N SER A 309 -0.65 -7.98 21.43
CA SER A 309 -0.79 -8.56 22.77
C SER A 309 0.58 -8.84 23.38
N CYS A 310 0.72 -8.50 24.66
CA CYS A 310 1.96 -8.62 25.42
C CYS A 310 2.08 -9.93 26.21
N ASP A 311 1.13 -10.85 26.01
CA ASP A 311 1.15 -12.18 26.66
C ASP A 311 2.38 -13.01 26.23
N ASP A 312 2.77 -12.88 24.95
CA ASP A 312 4.03 -13.39 24.42
C ASP A 312 4.72 -12.32 23.56
N LEU A 313 5.95 -11.99 23.95
CA LEU A 313 6.78 -10.98 23.28
C LEU A 313 7.43 -11.51 21.99
N VAL A 314 7.50 -12.84 21.84
CA VAL A 314 8.09 -13.55 20.73
C VAL A 314 6.97 -14.17 19.91
N SER A 315 6.88 -13.84 18.63
CA SER A 315 5.85 -14.42 17.77
C SER A 315 6.35 -15.74 17.19
N ASN A 316 5.53 -16.80 17.24
CA ASN A 316 5.88 -18.15 16.81
C ASN A 316 7.21 -18.63 17.45
N GLY A 317 7.39 -18.38 18.75
CA GLY A 317 8.61 -18.72 19.49
C GLY A 317 8.83 -20.23 19.66
N ASP A 318 7.73 -21.00 19.67
CA ASP A 318 7.72 -22.46 19.79
C ASP A 318 7.71 -23.20 18.44
N LEU A 319 7.62 -22.46 17.32
CA LEU A 319 7.64 -22.99 15.96
C LEU A 319 6.55 -24.03 15.66
N LYS A 320 5.45 -24.06 16.42
CA LYS A 320 4.34 -25.02 16.19
C LYS A 320 3.65 -24.86 14.85
N LEU A 321 3.83 -23.72 14.20
CA LEU A 321 3.36 -23.49 12.83
C LEU A 321 4.14 -24.30 11.78
N GLY A 322 5.24 -24.97 12.17
CA GLY A 322 6.06 -25.78 11.27
C GLY A 322 6.82 -24.99 10.21
N ASN A 323 6.89 -23.67 10.37
CA ASN A 323 7.47 -22.74 9.41
C ASN A 323 8.19 -21.57 10.12
N SER A 324 8.90 -20.75 9.34
CA SER A 324 9.68 -19.62 9.84
C SER A 324 8.87 -18.33 10.02
N LEU A 325 7.54 -18.38 10.16
CA LEU A 325 6.72 -17.17 10.31
C LEU A 325 7.23 -16.30 11.46
N TYR A 326 7.35 -14.98 11.23
CA TYR A 326 7.97 -13.97 12.11
C TYR A 326 9.49 -14.06 12.29
N TRP A 327 10.12 -15.15 11.89
CA TRP A 327 11.56 -15.32 11.94
C TRP A 327 12.22 -14.94 10.61
N GLU A 328 13.25 -14.10 10.70
CA GLU A 328 14.11 -13.68 9.61
C GLU A 328 15.55 -14.15 9.84
N THR A 329 16.41 -13.93 8.85
CA THR A 329 17.85 -14.13 8.96
C THR A 329 18.58 -12.79 8.99
N ASN A 330 19.51 -12.65 9.93
CA ASN A 330 20.54 -11.62 9.87
C ASN A 330 21.63 -12.08 8.88
N GLY A 331 21.84 -11.31 7.81
CA GLY A 331 22.78 -11.65 6.75
C GLY A 331 22.18 -12.60 5.72
N LEU A 332 23.01 -13.50 5.18
CA LEU A 332 22.60 -14.46 4.14
C LEU A 332 22.84 -15.94 4.54
N PRO A 333 22.59 -16.37 5.79
CA PRO A 333 22.64 -17.80 6.10
C PRO A 333 21.41 -18.52 5.51
N SER A 334 21.49 -19.85 5.40
CA SER A 334 20.32 -20.68 5.10
C SER A 334 19.54 -20.96 6.38
N ILE A 335 18.21 -21.00 6.29
CA ILE A 335 17.30 -21.35 7.39
C ILE A 335 16.46 -22.57 6.98
N GLU A 336 16.26 -23.48 7.91
CA GLU A 336 15.50 -24.71 7.74
C GLU A 336 14.70 -24.99 9.02
N ILE A 337 13.49 -25.54 8.88
CA ILE A 337 12.73 -26.06 10.01
C ILE A 337 13.04 -27.54 10.15
N VAL A 338 13.57 -27.92 11.32
CA VAL A 338 13.99 -29.28 11.64
C VAL A 338 13.30 -29.77 12.91
N PRO A 339 13.30 -31.08 13.22
CA PRO A 339 12.81 -31.56 14.51
C PRO A 339 13.50 -30.85 15.68
N GLY A 340 12.69 -30.50 16.69
CA GLY A 340 13.10 -29.79 17.89
C GLY A 340 13.96 -30.63 18.83
N TYR A 341 14.44 -29.99 19.91
CA TYR A 341 15.35 -30.58 20.90
C TYR A 341 14.83 -31.91 21.47
N ASP A 342 13.54 -32.02 21.73
CA ASP A 342 12.93 -33.19 22.37
C ASP A 342 12.47 -34.27 21.36
N GLY A 343 12.63 -34.04 20.05
CA GLY A 343 12.32 -35.01 18.98
C GLY A 343 10.85 -35.42 18.84
N ASN A 344 9.97 -35.00 19.75
CA ASN A 344 8.56 -35.40 19.84
C ASN A 344 7.63 -34.26 19.38
N GLY A 345 7.56 -34.02 18.07
CA GLY A 345 6.59 -33.07 17.49
C GLY A 345 6.93 -31.58 17.64
N ASP A 346 7.95 -31.22 18.41
CA ASP A 346 8.50 -29.86 18.45
C ASP A 346 9.31 -29.57 17.18
N SER A 347 9.35 -28.30 16.78
CA SER A 347 10.16 -27.80 15.66
C SER A 347 11.28 -26.88 16.14
N ALA A 348 12.37 -26.81 15.39
CA ALA A 348 13.48 -25.89 15.62
C ALA A 348 13.90 -25.20 14.32
N ILE A 349 14.41 -23.98 14.46
CA ILE A 349 15.08 -23.27 13.37
C ILE A 349 16.55 -23.69 13.35
N LYS A 350 16.96 -24.35 12.27
CA LYS A 350 18.37 -24.59 11.94
C LYS A 350 18.87 -23.46 11.05
N VAL A 351 19.99 -22.84 11.43
CA VAL A 351 20.67 -21.83 10.63
C VAL A 351 22.06 -22.33 10.25
N SER A 352 22.32 -22.44 8.94
CA SER A 352 23.54 -22.99 8.37
C SER A 352 24.19 -22.02 7.36
N LYS A 353 25.36 -22.38 6.81
CA LYS A 353 26.11 -21.57 5.82
C LYS A 353 26.39 -20.13 6.29
N ARG A 354 26.57 -19.95 7.59
CA ARG A 354 26.94 -18.65 8.19
C ARG A 354 28.34 -18.28 7.73
N THR A 355 28.50 -17.10 7.13
CA THR A 355 29.82 -16.59 6.71
C THR A 355 30.40 -15.59 7.69
N ARG A 356 29.59 -15.10 8.63
CA ARG A 356 29.95 -14.15 9.67
C ARG A 356 29.34 -14.56 11.01
N SER A 357 30.01 -14.19 12.10
CA SER A 357 29.56 -14.48 13.48
C SER A 357 28.21 -13.83 13.83
N TRP A 358 27.85 -12.72 13.19
CA TRP A 358 26.58 -12.04 13.38
C TRP A 358 25.43 -12.61 12.52
N ASN A 359 25.71 -13.58 11.63
CA ASN A 359 24.63 -14.27 10.91
C ASN A 359 23.84 -15.15 11.88
N GLY A 360 22.51 -15.17 11.78
CA GLY A 360 21.67 -15.94 12.70
C GLY A 360 20.18 -15.69 12.46
N PRO A 361 19.30 -16.46 13.12
CA PRO A 361 17.88 -16.18 13.10
C PRO A 361 17.59 -14.93 13.96
N SER A 362 16.63 -14.12 13.54
CA SER A 362 16.20 -12.92 14.26
C SER A 362 14.72 -12.69 14.08
N GLN A 363 14.08 -12.01 15.02
CA GLN A 363 12.74 -11.48 14.84
C GLN A 363 12.65 -10.14 15.57
N ASN A 364 11.75 -9.27 15.11
CA ASN A 364 11.40 -8.08 15.86
C ASN A 364 10.45 -8.48 17.00
N ILE A 365 10.89 -8.32 18.24
CA ILE A 365 10.05 -8.50 19.42
C ILE A 365 9.02 -7.37 19.52
N LYS A 366 7.91 -7.61 20.22
CA LYS A 366 6.84 -6.62 20.42
C LYS A 366 7.29 -5.48 21.34
N VAL A 367 8.02 -4.50 20.79
CA VAL A 367 8.68 -3.42 21.57
C VAL A 367 7.69 -2.60 22.42
N GLY A 368 6.44 -2.45 21.99
CA GLY A 368 5.40 -1.74 22.75
C GLY A 368 5.01 -2.40 24.07
N CYS A 369 5.47 -3.62 24.32
CA CYS A 369 5.21 -4.38 25.55
C CYS A 369 6.31 -4.23 26.61
N PHE A 370 7.38 -3.49 26.30
CA PHE A 370 8.44 -3.23 27.25
C PHE A 370 8.07 -2.03 28.12
N GLU A 371 8.04 -2.25 29.43
CA GLU A 371 7.86 -1.22 30.45
C GLU A 371 9.24 -0.73 30.93
N GLU A 372 9.38 0.59 31.02
CA GLU A 372 10.62 1.22 31.48
C GLU A 372 10.97 0.74 32.91
N GLY A 373 12.27 0.46 33.13
CA GLY A 373 12.79 0.00 34.43
C GLY A 373 12.50 -1.47 34.77
N LYS A 374 11.71 -2.19 33.96
CA LYS A 374 11.49 -3.63 34.17
C LYS A 374 12.65 -4.47 33.62
N ARG A 375 12.80 -5.67 34.18
CA ARG A 375 13.74 -6.70 33.71
C ARG A 375 12.96 -7.84 33.08
N TYR A 376 13.42 -8.30 31.93
CA TYR A 376 12.80 -9.38 31.15
C TYR A 376 13.75 -10.57 31.09
N LEU A 377 13.19 -11.78 31.19
CA LEU A 377 13.95 -13.03 31.12
C LEU A 377 13.80 -13.64 29.74
N VAL A 378 14.91 -13.80 29.03
CA VAL A 378 14.95 -14.51 27.74
C VAL A 378 15.40 -15.95 27.98
N LYS A 379 14.63 -16.92 27.49
CA LYS A 379 14.96 -18.34 27.52
C LYS A 379 14.88 -18.92 26.12
N ALA A 380 15.86 -19.74 25.75
CA ALA A 380 15.85 -20.51 24.52
C ALA A 380 16.62 -21.82 24.73
N LYS A 381 16.20 -22.89 24.04
CA LYS A 381 16.99 -24.13 23.91
C LYS A 381 17.84 -24.01 22.64
N LEU A 382 19.15 -24.20 22.74
CA LEU A 382 20.06 -24.13 21.60
C LEU A 382 20.89 -25.40 21.49
N LYS A 383 21.10 -25.87 20.26
CA LYS A 383 22.04 -26.94 19.92
C LYS A 383 23.01 -26.40 18.86
N LEU A 384 24.30 -26.61 19.05
CA LEU A 384 25.33 -26.33 18.04
C LEU A 384 25.78 -27.65 17.43
N GLU A 385 25.71 -27.73 16.11
CA GLU A 385 26.17 -28.87 15.34
C GLU A 385 27.39 -28.43 14.52
N LYS A 386 28.36 -29.34 14.36
CA LYS A 386 29.51 -29.10 13.48
C LYS A 386 29.02 -29.21 12.03
N ASP A 387 29.50 -28.32 11.17
CA ASP A 387 29.20 -28.39 9.74
C ASP A 387 29.90 -29.64 9.18
N ASP A 388 29.11 -30.56 8.63
CA ASP A 388 29.62 -31.73 7.91
C ASP A 388 30.16 -31.22 6.57
N LYS A 389 31.48 -31.01 6.50
CA LYS A 389 32.16 -30.58 5.27
C LYS A 389 32.17 -31.66 4.21
#